data_AF-A0A9N9J565-F1
#
_entry.id   AF-A0A9N9J565-F1
#
_cell.length_a   1.000
_cell.length_b   1.000
_cell.length_c   1.000
_cell.angle_alpha   90.00
_cell.angle_beta   90.00
_cell.angle_gamma   90.00
#
_symmetry.space_group_name_H-M   'P 1'
#
loop_
_entity.id
_entity.type
_entity.pdbx_description
1 polymer ?
#
loop_
_entity_poly.entity_id
_entity_poly.type
_entity_poly.pdbx_seq_one_letter_code
_entity_poly.pdbx_strand_id
1 'polypeptide(L)'
;RNLSEAVSVTKHKPEKNRISRYSLDENSADNPIIIDNRKQSNQLNQKLEPIIKYVQYPYFIHRTKNKSLPVYSDFRNGRSRMLTIIRKIEGDIQALRNDIRKEVFPHDTPINSMISINHTNNQVVIKGNNVFK
;
A
#
# COMPACT_ATOMS: atom_id res chain seq x y z
N ARG A 1 31.99 24.73 60.74
CA ARG A 1 30.54 24.88 60.45
C ARG A 1 30.40 25.08 58.96
N ASN A 2 29.61 24.23 58.29
CA ASN A 2 29.24 24.12 56.86
C ASN A 2 29.39 22.63 56.49
N LEU A 3 28.33 21.84 56.69
CA LEU A 3 27.17 21.61 55.81
C LEU A 3 27.50 20.67 54.64
N SER A 4 26.79 19.56 54.70
CA SER A 4 26.88 18.26 54.05
C SER A 4 26.38 18.23 52.61
N GLU A 5 27.11 17.49 51.77
CA GLU A 5 26.57 16.75 50.63
C GLU A 5 25.63 15.63 51.11
N ALA A 6 24.51 15.41 50.41
CA ALA A 6 24.19 14.13 49.75
C ALA A 6 22.75 14.10 49.21
N VAL A 7 22.67 13.56 48.00
CA VAL A 7 21.55 13.38 47.06
C VAL A 7 20.42 12.49 47.62
N SER A 8 19.16 12.84 47.34
CA SER A 8 18.00 11.93 47.48
C SER A 8 17.09 12.04 46.27
N VAL A 9 17.00 10.93 45.52
CA VAL A 9 16.24 10.72 44.29
C VAL A 9 14.74 10.72 44.57
N THR A 10 13.98 11.60 43.91
CA THR A 10 12.52 11.68 44.02
C THR A 10 11.84 10.68 43.07
N LYS A 11 10.95 9.83 43.60
CA LYS A 11 10.13 8.88 42.83
C LYS A 11 8.94 9.62 42.20
N HIS A 12 8.88 9.71 40.87
CA HIS A 12 7.69 10.18 40.15
C HIS A 12 6.68 9.05 39.94
N LYS A 13 5.45 9.27 40.41
CA LYS A 13 4.27 8.41 40.22
C LYS A 13 3.45 8.95 39.04
N PRO A 14 3.17 8.17 37.98
CA PRO A 14 2.40 8.68 36.85
C PRO A 14 0.90 8.79 37.18
N GLU A 15 0.36 9.88 36.62
CA GLU A 15 -0.94 10.49 36.81
C GLU A 15 -2.08 9.74 36.09
N LYS A 16 -3.25 9.65 36.74
CA LYS A 16 -4.47 9.05 36.17
C LYS A 16 -5.03 9.95 35.07
N ASN A 17 -4.94 9.51 33.81
CA ASN A 17 -5.55 10.23 32.70
C ASN A 17 -7.09 10.08 32.73
N ARG A 18 -7.74 11.23 32.95
CA ARG A 18 -9.19 11.46 32.91
C ARG A 18 -9.68 11.39 31.46
N ILE A 19 -10.61 10.49 31.18
CA ILE A 19 -11.29 10.41 29.88
C ILE A 19 -12.29 11.56 29.78
N SER A 20 -12.22 12.29 28.66
CA SER A 20 -13.05 13.44 28.27
C SER A 20 -14.53 13.06 28.15
N ARG A 21 -15.39 13.87 28.79
CA ARG A 21 -16.84 13.85 28.58
C ARG A 21 -17.16 14.73 27.36
N TYR A 22 -17.69 14.15 26.29
CA TYR A 22 -18.44 14.90 25.28
C TYR A 22 -19.92 14.67 25.54
N SER A 23 -20.65 15.77 25.68
CA SER A 23 -22.09 15.84 25.89
C SER A 23 -22.83 15.47 24.60
N LEU A 24 -23.86 14.64 24.74
CA LEU A 24 -24.82 14.29 23.69
C LEU A 24 -25.93 15.35 23.69
N ASP A 25 -26.11 16.01 22.56
CA ASP A 25 -27.31 16.73 22.19
C ASP A 25 -28.46 15.73 21.94
N GLU A 26 -29.60 16.06 22.54
CA GLU A 26 -30.82 15.29 22.66
C GLU A 26 -31.44 15.07 21.28
N ASN A 27 -31.77 13.81 20.93
CA ASN A 27 -33.07 13.42 20.36
C ASN A 27 -33.07 11.93 19.95
N SER A 28 -34.16 11.27 20.29
CA SER A 28 -34.55 9.88 20.00
C SER A 28 -34.03 8.81 20.96
N ALA A 29 -34.92 8.46 21.88
CA ALA A 29 -34.87 7.32 22.76
C ALA A 29 -34.99 6.01 21.96
N ASP A 30 -33.95 5.17 22.03
CA ASP A 30 -34.03 3.73 21.78
C ASP A 30 -32.97 3.00 22.62
N ASN A 31 -33.31 2.82 23.90
CA ASN A 31 -32.98 1.74 24.84
C ASN A 31 -31.51 1.29 25.10
N PRO A 32 -31.03 1.34 26.37
CA PRO A 32 -29.78 0.70 26.78
C PRO A 32 -29.95 -0.84 26.89
N ILE A 33 -29.10 -1.60 26.20
CA ILE A 33 -29.01 -3.05 26.42
C ILE A 33 -28.44 -3.30 27.82
N ILE A 34 -29.29 -3.75 28.73
CA ILE A 34 -28.89 -4.41 29.98
C ILE A 34 -28.15 -5.70 29.60
N ILE A 35 -26.85 -5.78 29.86
CA ILE A 35 -26.07 -6.99 29.61
C ILE A 35 -26.20 -7.90 30.83
N ASP A 36 -27.11 -8.87 30.76
CA ASP A 36 -27.26 -9.94 31.75
C ASP A 36 -26.11 -10.95 31.56
N ASN A 37 -25.06 -10.86 32.37
CA ASN A 37 -23.85 -11.69 32.25
C ASN A 37 -24.01 -13.16 32.73
N ARG A 38 -25.23 -13.70 32.79
CA ARG A 38 -25.51 -15.07 33.28
C ARG A 38 -26.08 -15.96 32.17
N LYS A 39 -25.27 -16.23 31.15
CA LYS A 39 -25.22 -17.46 30.33
C LYS A 39 -24.56 -17.13 29.00
N GLN A 40 -23.29 -17.51 28.87
CA GLN A 40 -22.72 -18.12 27.66
C GLN A 40 -21.23 -18.42 27.89
N SER A 41 -20.96 -19.33 28.84
CA SER A 41 -19.79 -20.19 28.75
C SER A 41 -20.07 -21.26 27.68
N ASN A 42 -20.03 -20.85 26.42
CA ASN A 42 -19.78 -21.71 25.28
C ASN A 42 -18.88 -20.86 24.39
N GLN A 43 -17.57 -20.90 24.67
CA GLN A 43 -16.61 -20.30 23.77
C GLN A 43 -16.68 -21.10 22.47
N LEU A 44 -17.49 -20.58 21.55
CA LEU A 44 -17.50 -20.94 20.15
C LEU A 44 -16.04 -20.90 19.71
N ASN A 45 -15.52 -22.03 19.20
CA ASN A 45 -14.25 -22.07 18.47
C ASN A 45 -14.38 -21.12 17.28
N GLN A 46 -14.10 -19.83 17.50
CA GLN A 46 -14.06 -18.83 16.44
C GLN A 46 -12.78 -19.07 15.67
N LYS A 47 -12.88 -19.85 14.60
CA LYS A 47 -11.87 -19.94 13.56
C LYS A 47 -11.58 -18.51 13.10
N LEU A 48 -10.41 -17.97 13.46
CA LEU A 48 -9.96 -16.67 13.01
C LEU A 48 -9.72 -16.78 11.50
N GLU A 49 -10.73 -16.40 10.72
CA GLU A 49 -10.56 -16.24 9.28
C GLU A 49 -9.51 -15.14 9.06
N PRO A 50 -8.49 -15.38 8.22
CA PRO A 50 -7.44 -14.40 8.00
C PRO A 50 -8.03 -13.11 7.43
N ILE A 51 -7.65 -11.97 8.02
CA ILE A 51 -8.04 -10.66 7.50
C ILE A 51 -7.31 -10.46 6.16
N ILE A 52 -8.04 -10.71 5.07
CA ILE A 52 -7.52 -10.56 3.72
C ILE A 52 -7.45 -9.06 3.40
N LYS A 53 -6.25 -8.48 3.49
CA LYS A 53 -6.04 -7.08 3.09
C LYS A 53 -5.73 -7.03 1.60
N TYR A 54 -6.70 -6.56 0.80
CA TYR A 54 -6.49 -6.35 -0.63
C TYR A 54 -5.61 -5.12 -0.86
N VAL A 55 -4.50 -5.31 -1.58
CA VAL A 55 -3.68 -4.19 -2.06
C VAL A 55 -4.35 -3.62 -3.29
N GLN A 56 -4.64 -2.32 -3.25
CA GLN A 56 -5.18 -1.57 -4.38
C GLN A 56 -4.08 -0.71 -4.98
N TYR A 57 -3.82 -0.89 -6.27
CA TYR A 57 -2.89 -0.07 -7.04
C TYR A 57 -3.67 1.02 -7.80
N PRO A 58 -3.07 2.20 -8.04
CA PRO A 58 -3.71 3.26 -8.81
C PRO A 58 -3.78 2.96 -10.32
N TYR A 59 -3.29 1.79 -10.75
CA TYR A 59 -3.30 1.32 -12.12
C TYR A 59 -3.67 -0.15 -12.21
N PHE A 60 -4.14 -0.57 -13.38
CA PHE A 60 -4.44 -1.96 -13.69
C PHE A 60 -3.97 -2.31 -15.11
N ILE A 61 -3.50 -3.56 -15.29
CA ILE A 61 -3.07 -4.07 -16.60
C ILE A 61 -3.97 -5.23 -16.99
N HIS A 62 -4.76 -5.04 -18.03
CA HIS A 62 -5.66 -6.09 -18.54
C HIS A 62 -4.86 -7.18 -19.27
N ARG A 63 -5.13 -8.44 -18.95
CA ARG A 63 -4.59 -9.58 -19.73
C ARG A 63 -5.13 -9.58 -21.16
N THR A 64 -4.41 -10.20 -22.08
CA THR A 64 -4.87 -10.38 -23.47
C THR A 64 -6.08 -11.32 -23.55
N LYS A 65 -6.73 -11.40 -24.72
CA LYS A 65 -7.84 -12.36 -24.94
C LYS A 65 -7.42 -13.80 -24.60
N ASN A 66 -6.14 -14.12 -24.84
CA ASN A 66 -5.56 -15.43 -24.57
C ASN A 66 -5.01 -15.54 -23.13
N LYS A 67 -5.39 -14.62 -22.23
CA LYS A 67 -4.96 -14.57 -20.83
C LYS A 67 -3.43 -14.46 -20.64
N SER A 68 -2.71 -13.84 -21.57
CA SER A 68 -1.28 -13.53 -21.42
C SER A 68 -1.07 -12.10 -20.90
N LEU A 69 0.12 -11.80 -20.36
CA LEU A 69 0.49 -10.42 -20.04
C LEU A 69 0.69 -9.62 -21.35
N PRO A 70 0.22 -8.37 -21.43
CA PRO A 70 0.32 -7.55 -22.64
C PRO A 70 1.70 -6.88 -22.78
N VAL A 71 2.77 -7.67 -22.75
CA VAL A 71 4.17 -7.24 -22.84
C VAL A 71 4.78 -7.77 -24.14
N TYR A 72 5.29 -6.89 -24.99
CA TYR A 72 5.74 -7.23 -26.34
C TYR A 72 7.12 -6.66 -26.65
N SER A 73 7.92 -7.39 -27.43
CA SER A 73 9.14 -6.84 -28.06
C SER A 73 8.77 -6.11 -29.36
N ASP A 74 9.32 -4.91 -29.55
CA ASP A 74 9.22 -4.14 -30.78
C ASP A 74 10.62 -3.91 -31.37
N PHE A 75 10.83 -4.39 -32.59
CA PHE A 75 12.10 -4.34 -33.31
C PHE A 75 12.01 -3.33 -34.45
N ARG A 76 12.88 -2.32 -34.40
CA ARG A 76 12.95 -1.24 -35.40
C ARG A 76 14.35 -1.17 -36.01
N ASN A 77 14.49 -0.44 -37.11
CA ASN A 77 15.78 -0.16 -37.78
C ASN A 77 16.58 -1.45 -38.07
N GLY A 78 15.94 -2.44 -38.69
CA GLY A 78 16.62 -3.71 -39.00
C GLY A 78 17.10 -4.47 -37.76
N ARG A 79 16.31 -4.48 -36.68
CA ARG A 79 16.59 -5.12 -35.37
C ARG A 79 17.68 -4.47 -34.52
N SER A 80 18.30 -3.39 -34.97
CA SER A 80 19.28 -2.64 -34.16
C SER A 80 18.63 -1.94 -32.97
N ARG A 81 17.37 -1.52 -33.10
CA ARG A 81 16.61 -0.89 -32.02
C ARG A 81 15.58 -1.87 -31.48
N MET A 82 15.78 -2.32 -30.25
CA MET A 82 14.84 -3.17 -29.52
C MET A 82 14.14 -2.35 -28.44
N LEU A 83 12.83 -2.48 -28.36
CA LEU A 83 11.98 -1.89 -27.33
C LEU A 83 11.10 -2.97 -26.71
N THR A 84 10.68 -2.75 -25.48
CA THR A 84 9.65 -3.54 -24.81
C THR A 84 8.46 -2.65 -24.53
N ILE A 85 7.28 -3.05 -25.01
CA ILE A 85 6.05 -2.26 -24.92
C ILE A 85 5.06 -2.99 -24.03
N ILE A 86 4.61 -2.31 -22.98
CA ILE A 86 3.55 -2.75 -22.09
C ILE A 86 2.27 -2.02 -22.47
N ARG A 87 1.19 -2.78 -22.71
CA ARG A 87 -0.08 -2.26 -23.25
C ARG A 87 -1.25 -2.58 -22.31
N LYS A 88 -2.44 -2.10 -22.68
CA LYS A 88 -3.71 -2.35 -21.97
C LYS A 88 -3.69 -1.88 -20.51
N ILE A 89 -3.11 -0.70 -20.28
CA ILE A 89 -2.99 -0.07 -18.98
C ILE A 89 -4.21 0.83 -18.76
N GLU A 90 -4.77 0.75 -17.56
CA GLU A 90 -5.84 1.60 -17.04
C GLU A 90 -5.36 2.28 -15.76
N GLY A 91 -5.84 3.50 -15.48
CA GLY A 91 -5.43 4.29 -14.30
C GLY A 91 -4.13 5.07 -14.48
N ASP A 92 -3.41 5.30 -13.39
CA ASP A 92 -2.21 6.14 -13.34
C ASP A 92 -0.98 5.45 -13.95
N ILE A 93 -0.66 5.80 -15.19
CA ILE A 93 0.49 5.29 -15.92
C ILE A 93 1.84 5.79 -15.36
N GLN A 94 1.88 6.93 -14.68
CA GLN A 94 3.11 7.44 -14.07
C GLN A 94 3.50 6.59 -12.87
N ALA A 95 2.53 6.22 -12.03
CA ALA A 95 2.73 5.29 -10.93
C ALA A 95 3.28 3.94 -11.43
N LEU A 96 2.66 3.36 -12.48
CA LEU A 96 3.15 2.12 -13.09
C LEU A 96 4.58 2.25 -13.60
N ARG A 97 4.91 3.34 -14.30
CA ARG A 97 6.27 3.59 -14.80
C ARG A 97 7.28 3.61 -13.67
N ASN A 98 6.96 4.30 -12.58
CA ASN A 98 7.85 4.47 -11.43
C ASN A 98 8.06 3.13 -10.70
N ASP A 99 7.01 2.32 -10.57
CA ASP A 99 7.09 0.99 -9.98
C ASP A 99 7.93 0.03 -10.84
N ILE A 100 7.70 -0.01 -12.16
CA ILE A 100 8.53 -0.79 -13.09
C ILE A 100 10.00 -0.37 -12.99
N ARG A 101 10.28 0.94 -12.92
CA ARG A 101 11.63 1.44 -12.76
C ARG A 101 12.28 0.88 -11.51
N LYS A 102 11.57 0.94 -10.38
CA LYS A 102 12.07 0.49 -9.08
C LYS A 102 12.38 -1.01 -9.07
N GLU A 103 11.50 -1.82 -9.65
CA GLU A 103 11.59 -3.28 -9.60
C GLU A 103 12.56 -3.85 -10.66
N VAL A 104 12.53 -3.31 -11.89
CA VAL A 104 13.32 -3.86 -13.02
C VAL A 104 14.70 -3.22 -13.12
N PHE A 105 14.85 -1.96 -12.70
CA PHE A 105 16.06 -1.17 -12.86
C PHE A 105 16.51 -0.52 -11.53
N PRO A 106 16.82 -1.31 -10.48
CA PRO A 106 17.11 -0.79 -9.14
C PRO A 106 18.40 0.05 -9.06
N HIS A 107 19.35 -0.17 -9.98
CA HIS A 107 20.66 0.47 -9.98
C HIS A 107 20.87 1.51 -11.09
N ASP A 108 19.85 1.77 -11.93
CA ASP A 108 20.03 2.60 -13.12
C ASP A 108 19.88 4.11 -12.89
N THR A 109 20.68 4.85 -13.67
CA THR A 109 20.79 6.30 -13.81
C THR A 109 19.66 6.89 -14.70
N PRO A 110 19.56 8.23 -14.85
CA PRO A 110 18.36 9.05 -14.60
C PRO A 110 17.01 8.51 -15.13
N ILE A 111 15.98 8.76 -14.31
CA ILE A 111 14.54 8.39 -14.42
C ILE A 111 13.94 8.36 -15.83
N ASN A 112 14.41 9.21 -16.75
CA ASN A 112 13.80 9.41 -18.07
C ASN A 112 14.53 8.73 -19.23
N SER A 113 15.69 8.10 -19.02
CA SER A 113 16.49 7.61 -20.17
C SER A 113 16.05 6.22 -20.68
N MET A 114 15.57 5.35 -19.80
CA MET A 114 15.27 3.95 -20.13
C MET A 114 13.78 3.69 -20.38
N ILE A 115 12.91 4.35 -19.61
CA ILE A 115 11.46 4.12 -19.64
C ILE A 115 10.75 5.41 -20.04
N SER A 116 9.91 5.32 -21.06
CA SER A 116 9.09 6.40 -21.59
C SER A 116 7.63 6.02 -21.59
N ILE A 117 6.75 7.02 -21.57
CA ILE A 117 5.30 6.83 -21.63
C ILE A 117 4.78 7.36 -22.96
N ASN A 118 3.95 6.56 -23.63
CA ASN A 118 3.12 7.01 -24.72
C ASN A 118 1.71 7.28 -24.17
N HIS A 119 1.40 8.57 -23.95
CA HIS A 119 0.11 9.01 -23.43
C HIS A 119 -1.06 8.83 -24.40
N THR A 120 -0.82 8.87 -25.71
CA THR A 120 -1.88 8.71 -26.72
C THR A 120 -2.53 7.33 -26.63
N ASN A 121 -1.73 6.29 -26.36
CA ASN A 121 -2.21 4.91 -26.32
C ASN A 121 -2.14 4.29 -24.92
N ASN A 122 -1.82 5.07 -23.89
CA ASN A 122 -1.50 4.61 -22.53
C ASN A 122 -0.59 3.37 -22.52
N GLN A 123 0.62 3.53 -23.07
CA GLN A 123 1.62 2.46 -23.12
C GLN A 123 2.90 2.88 -22.39
N VAL A 124 3.52 1.93 -21.70
CA VAL A 124 4.86 2.09 -21.17
C VAL A 124 5.84 1.47 -22.16
N VAL A 125 6.86 2.22 -22.55
CA VAL A 125 7.88 1.81 -23.52
C VAL A 125 9.23 1.81 -22.83
N ILE A 126 9.84 0.64 -22.75
CA ILE A 126 11.14 0.40 -22.14
C ILE A 126 12.15 0.15 -23.25
N LYS A 127 13.32 0.79 -23.17
CA LYS A 127 14.42 0.55 -24.10
C LYS A 127 15.04 -0.83 -23.84
N GLY A 128 15.43 -1.52 -24.91
CA GLY A 128 15.98 -2.88 -24.84
C GLY A 128 14.90 -3.98 -24.87
N ASN A 129 15.36 -5.23 -24.84
CA ASN A 129 14.50 -6.40 -24.81
C ASN A 129 14.41 -6.93 -23.37
N ASN A 130 13.28 -6.67 -22.72
CA ASN A 130 12.99 -7.00 -21.32
C ASN A 130 11.77 -7.94 -21.20
N VAL A 131 11.44 -8.65 -22.29
CA VAL A 131 10.41 -9.70 -22.26
C VAL A 131 11.03 -10.96 -21.64
N PHE A 132 10.29 -11.60 -20.73
CA PHE A 132 10.68 -12.89 -20.15
C PHE A 132 10.90 -13.94 -21.24
N LYS A 133 11.98 -14.72 -21.15
CA LYS A 133 12.38 -15.75 -22.10
C LYS A 133 12.39 -17.12 -21.44
#